data_AF-A0A834IUV3-F1
#
_entry.id   AF-A0A834IUV3-F1
#
_cell.length_a   1.000
_cell.length_b   1.000
_cell.length_c   1.000
_cell.angle_alpha   90.00
_cell.angle_beta   90.00
_cell.angle_gamma   90.00
#
_symmetry.space_group_name_H-M   'P 1'
#
loop_
_entity.id
_entity.type
_entity.pdbx_description
1 polymer ?
#
loop_
_entity_poly.entity_id
_entity_poly.type
_entity_poly.pdbx_seq_one_letter_code
_entity_poly.pdbx_strand_id
1 'polypeptide(L)'
;MSKADLIPSLSQETAIEILTKTIEQLQLPENLQKIDEARDNVGNEMLKMMQFIFPIVMQIQIDVIKEYGYPETREVHTNNESSEERTSSN
;
A
#
# COMPACT_ATOMS: atom_id res chain seq x y z
N MET A 1 -11.01 -0.91 23.88
CA MET A 1 -11.16 -1.65 22.62
C MET A 1 -10.21 -1.01 21.63
N SER A 2 -9.08 -1.66 21.36
CA SER A 2 -8.01 -1.11 20.53
C SER A 2 -8.40 -1.24 19.06
N LYS A 3 -8.13 -0.25 18.22
CA LYS A 3 -8.47 -0.27 16.78
C LYS A 3 -7.85 -1.46 16.00
N ALA A 4 -6.86 -2.15 16.58
CA ALA A 4 -6.17 -3.28 15.99
C ALA A 4 -7.03 -4.56 15.89
N ASP A 5 -8.07 -4.71 16.72
CA ASP A 5 -8.92 -5.92 16.74
C ASP A 5 -9.96 -5.96 15.60
N LEU A 6 -9.97 -4.97 14.71
CA LEU A 6 -11.00 -4.80 13.66
C LEU A 6 -10.50 -5.08 12.24
N ILE A 7 -9.23 -5.46 12.04
CA ILE A 7 -8.74 -5.79 10.70
C ILE A 7 -9.15 -7.25 10.39
N PRO A 8 -9.97 -7.49 9.36
CA PRO A 8 -10.40 -8.85 9.02
C PRO A 8 -9.19 -9.71 8.63
N SER A 9 -9.13 -10.97 9.06
CA SER A 9 -8.07 -11.87 8.59
C SER A 9 -8.19 -12.06 7.07
N LEU A 10 -7.12 -11.82 6.31
CA LEU A 10 -7.10 -11.99 4.86
C LEU A 10 -7.26 -13.47 4.48
N SER A 11 -8.46 -13.83 4.01
CA SER A 11 -8.74 -15.16 3.47
C SER A 11 -8.22 -15.30 2.04
N GLN A 12 -8.00 -16.53 1.57
CA GLN A 12 -7.60 -16.78 0.19
C GLN A 12 -8.63 -16.26 -0.82
N GLU A 13 -9.93 -16.44 -0.53
CA GLU A 13 -11.03 -15.98 -1.37
C GLU A 13 -11.02 -14.45 -1.47
N THR A 14 -10.92 -13.76 -0.33
CA THR A 14 -10.83 -12.29 -0.26
C THR A 14 -9.59 -11.77 -0.99
N ALA A 15 -8.44 -12.46 -0.88
CA ALA A 15 -7.23 -12.08 -1.61
C ALA A 15 -7.41 -12.18 -3.14
N ILE A 16 -8.06 -13.25 -3.62
CA ILE A 16 -8.38 -13.42 -5.04
C ILE A 16 -9.33 -12.32 -5.51
N GLU A 17 -10.34 -12.00 -4.71
CA GLU A 17 -11.32 -10.95 -5.01
C GLU A 17 -10.65 -9.57 -5.13
N ILE A 18 -9.81 -9.20 -4.16
CA ILE A 18 -9.04 -7.95 -4.16
C ILE A 18 -8.13 -7.86 -5.40
N LEU A 19 -7.39 -8.91 -5.73
CA LEU A 19 -6.47 -8.92 -6.88
C LEU A 19 -7.23 -8.84 -8.21
N THR A 20 -8.34 -9.57 -8.32
CA THR A 20 -9.21 -9.53 -9.50
C THR A 20 -9.76 -8.11 -9.69
N LYS A 21 -10.30 -7.52 -8.62
CA LYS A 21 -10.81 -6.15 -8.63
C LYS A 21 -9.74 -5.12 -8.99
N THR A 22 -8.52 -5.31 -8.49
CA THR A 22 -7.38 -4.45 -8.82
C THR A 22 -7.07 -4.51 -10.32
N ILE A 23 -7.06 -5.70 -10.92
CA ILE A 23 -6.86 -5.85 -12.37
C ILE A 23 -7.98 -5.15 -13.15
N GLU A 24 -9.24 -5.32 -12.74
CA GLU A 24 -10.37 -4.63 -13.35
C GLU A 24 -10.24 -3.10 -13.27
N GLN A 25 -9.85 -2.57 -12.10
CA GLN A 25 -9.64 -1.13 -11.90
C GLN A 25 -8.51 -0.59 -12.77
N LEU A 26 -7.41 -1.33 -12.92
CA LEU A 26 -6.29 -0.95 -13.78
C LEU A 26 -6.68 -0.89 -15.27
N GLN A 27 -7.73 -1.63 -15.67
CA GLN A 27 -8.24 -1.66 -17.03
C GLN A 27 -9.30 -0.58 -17.31
N LEU A 28 -9.71 0.20 -16.30
CA LEU A 28 -10.66 1.29 -16.51
C LEU A 28 -10.05 2.39 -17.39
N PRO A 29 -10.82 2.99 -18.33
CA PRO A 29 -10.29 3.98 -19.27
C PRO A 29 -9.53 5.14 -18.60
N GLU A 30 -10.03 5.65 -17.48
CA GLU A 30 -9.43 6.74 -16.73
C GLU A 30 -8.09 6.36 -16.06
N ASN A 31 -7.91 5.08 -15.70
CA ASN A 31 -6.67 4.60 -15.09
C ASN A 31 -5.66 4.20 -16.17
N LEU A 32 -6.12 3.63 -17.28
CA LEU A 32 -5.31 3.42 -18.47
C LEU A 32 -4.75 4.74 -19.00
N GLN A 33 -5.57 5.80 -19.07
CA GLN A 33 -5.11 7.12 -19.48
C GLN A 33 -4.00 7.65 -18.57
N LYS A 34 -4.15 7.57 -17.24
CA LYS A 34 -3.10 7.98 -16.28
C LYS A 34 -1.80 7.20 -16.46
N ILE A 35 -1.91 5.89 -16.71
CA ILE A 35 -0.76 5.00 -16.93
C ILE A 35 -0.07 5.34 -18.26
N ASP A 36 -0.84 5.60 -19.33
CA ASP A 36 -0.30 5.97 -20.64
C ASP A 36 0.39 7.34 -20.60
N GLU A 37 -0.24 8.35 -19.97
CA GLU A 37 0.37 9.67 -19.75
C GLU A 37 1.67 9.56 -18.95
N ALA A 38 1.66 8.73 -17.90
CA ALA A 38 2.87 8.46 -17.15
C ALA A 38 3.91 7.75 -18.02
N ARG A 39 3.53 6.77 -18.86
CA ARG A 39 4.43 6.01 -19.76
C ARG A 39 5.15 6.92 -20.75
N ASP A 40 4.42 7.87 -21.33
CA ASP A 40 4.96 8.82 -22.30
C ASP A 40 6.05 9.72 -21.67
N ASN A 41 6.00 9.93 -20.35
CA ASN A 41 7.04 10.65 -19.60
C ASN A 41 8.27 9.78 -19.26
N VAL A 42 8.18 8.46 -19.35
CA VAL A 42 9.22 7.50 -18.93
C VAL A 42 10.27 7.25 -20.03
N GLY A 43 9.85 7.18 -21.30
CA GLY A 43 10.70 6.69 -22.38
C GLY A 43 11.16 5.23 -22.13
N ASN A 44 12.40 4.88 -22.51
CA ASN A 44 12.90 3.49 -22.52
C ASN A 44 13.64 3.04 -21.24
N GLU A 45 13.43 3.72 -20.11
CA GLU A 45 14.13 3.40 -18.85
C GLU A 45 13.21 2.66 -17.87
N MET A 46 13.53 1.39 -17.57
CA MET A 46 12.80 0.60 -16.56
C MET A 46 12.77 1.27 -15.17
N LEU A 47 13.81 2.01 -14.80
CA LEU A 47 13.87 2.71 -13.51
C LEU A 47 12.80 3.80 -13.41
N LYS A 48 12.58 4.55 -14.50
CA LYS A 48 11.54 5.57 -14.53
C LYS A 48 10.15 4.92 -14.50
N MET A 49 9.97 3.72 -15.07
CA MET A 49 8.69 3.01 -15.02
C MET A 49 8.33 2.65 -13.56
N MET A 50 9.33 2.23 -12.78
CA MET A 50 9.19 2.04 -11.34
C MET A 50 9.00 3.35 -10.55
N GLN A 51 9.43 4.49 -11.07
CA GLN A 51 9.24 5.79 -10.40
C GLN A 51 7.89 6.44 -10.70
N PHE A 52 7.35 6.24 -11.91
CA PHE A 52 6.15 6.95 -12.37
C PHE A 52 4.91 6.06 -12.45
N ILE A 53 5.03 4.83 -12.95
CA ILE A 53 3.88 3.92 -13.13
C ILE A 53 3.57 3.17 -11.85
N PHE A 54 4.61 2.64 -11.20
CA PHE A 54 4.42 1.80 -10.02
C PHE A 54 3.67 2.52 -8.88
N PRO A 55 3.94 3.80 -8.55
CA PRO A 55 3.15 4.50 -7.52
C PRO A 55 1.67 4.63 -7.87
N ILE A 56 1.33 4.80 -9.15
CA ILE A 56 -0.06 4.89 -9.61
C ILE A 56 -0.76 3.54 -9.42
N VAL A 57 -0.11 2.46 -9.85
CA VAL A 57 -0.64 1.08 -9.68
C VAL A 57 -0.81 0.75 -8.20
N MET A 58 0.18 1.10 -7.36
CA MET A 58 0.12 0.90 -5.92
C MET A 58 -1.03 1.69 -5.27
N GLN A 59 -1.26 2.92 -5.70
CA GLN A 59 -2.36 3.72 -5.17
C GLN A 59 -3.72 3.09 -5.50
N ILE A 60 -3.91 2.66 -6.75
CA ILE A 60 -5.13 1.95 -7.18
C ILE A 60 -5.33 0.68 -6.36
N GLN A 61 -4.28 -0.10 -6.14
CA GLN A 61 -4.33 -1.31 -5.32
C GLN A 61 -4.68 -1.00 -3.86
N ILE A 62 -4.10 0.06 -3.26
CA ILE A 62 -4.42 0.51 -1.91
C ILE A 62 -5.89 0.93 -1.79
N ASP A 63 -6.40 1.64 -2.80
CA ASP A 63 -7.80 2.09 -2.81
C ASP A 63 -8.75 0.90 -2.89
N VAL A 64 -8.47 -0.10 -3.73
CA VAL A 64 -9.22 -1.37 -3.76
C VAL A 64 -9.15 -2.09 -2.41
N ILE A 65 -7.95 -2.24 -1.82
CA ILE A 65 -7.77 -2.90 -0.52
C ILE A 65 -8.59 -2.24 0.60
N LYS A 66 -8.69 -0.91 0.59
CA LYS A 66 -9.50 -0.14 1.57
C LYS A 66 -10.98 -0.48 1.49
N GLU A 67 -11.51 -0.79 0.32
CA GLU A 67 -12.93 -1.20 0.15
C GLU A 67 -13.26 -2.51 0.88
N TYR A 68 -12.25 -3.38 1.10
CA TYR A 68 -12.40 -4.66 1.80
C TYR A 68 -12.11 -4.56 3.32
N GLY A 69 -11.99 -3.35 3.86
CA GLY A 69 -11.79 -3.13 5.30
C GLY A 69 -10.34 -3.27 5.77
N TYR A 70 -9.37 -3.19 4.85
CA TYR A 70 -7.94 -3.19 5.15
C TYR A 70 -7.39 -1.76 5.09
N PRO A 71 -7.27 -1.05 6.23
CA PRO A 71 -6.78 0.31 6.25
C PRO A 71 -5.27 0.36 5.96
N GLU A 72 -4.79 1.55 5.55
CA GLU A 72 -3.37 1.81 5.35
C GLU A 72 -2.65 1.89 6.71
N THR A 73 -2.18 0.75 7.21
CA THR A 73 -1.45 0.68 8.48
C THR A 73 0.00 1.12 8.29
N ARG A 74 0.30 2.41 8.49
CA ARG A 74 1.66 2.84 8.85
C ARG A 74 1.79 2.81 10.36
N GLU A 75 1.99 1.63 10.93
CA GLU A 75 2.53 1.54 12.29
C GLU A 75 3.99 2.01 12.19
N VAL A 76 4.20 3.32 12.40
CA VAL A 76 5.52 3.80 12.81
C VAL A 76 5.72 3.18 14.19
N HIS A 77 6.55 2.15 14.27
CA HIS A 77 7.10 1.73 15.55
C HIS A 77 7.85 2.94 16.11
N THR A 78 7.18 3.73 16.96
CA THR A 78 7.85 4.66 17.85
C THR A 78 8.64 3.78 18.79
N ASN A 79 9.91 3.55 18.47
CA ASN A 79 10.88 3.02 19.41
C ASN A 79 10.88 4.01 20.58
N ASN A 80 10.17 3.66 21.64
CA ASN A 80 10.33 4.31 22.92
C ASN A 80 11.74 3.98 23.37
N GLU A 81 12.69 4.89 23.11
CA GLU A 81 13.94 4.98 23.86
C GLU A 81 13.57 5.21 25.32
N SER A 82 13.42 4.13 26.10
CA SER A 82 13.45 4.25 27.55
C SER A 82 14.88 4.57 27.94
N SER A 83 15.10 5.88 28.07
CA SER A 83 16.32 6.50 28.55
C SER A 83 16.78 5.83 29.85
N GLU A 84 18.08 5.51 29.87
CA GLU A 84 18.96 5.37 31.02
C GLU A 84 18.32 5.53 32.40
N GLU A 85 18.05 4.43 33.09
CA GLU A 85 18.04 4.44 34.55
C GLU A 85 19.37 3.86 35.06
N ARG A 86 20.29 4.79 35.27
CA ARG A 86 21.50 4.59 36.07
C ARG A 86 21.07 4.19 37.48
N THR A 87 21.23 2.93 37.84
CA THR A 87 21.42 2.57 39.24
C THR A 87 22.79 1.92 39.40
N SER A 88 23.77 2.76 39.73
CA SER A 88 24.89 2.35 40.55
C SER A 88 24.37 1.68 41.82
N SER A 89 24.82 0.47 42.10
CA SER A 89 25.00 -0.07 43.45
C SER A 89 26.02 -1.20 43.31
N ASN A 90 27.28 -0.91 43.62
CA ASN A 90 27.94 -1.21 44.91
C ASN A 90 28.08 -2.70 45.16
#